data_AF-A0A350BZF3-F1
#
_entry.id   AF-A0A350BZF3-F1
#
_cell.length_a   1.000
_cell.length_b   1.000
_cell.length_c   1.000
_cell.angle_alpha   90.00
_cell.angle_beta   90.00
_cell.angle_gamma   90.00
#
_symmetry.space_group_name_H-M   'P 1'
#
loop_
_entity.id
_entity.type
_entity.pdbx_description
1 polymer ?
#
loop_
_entity_poly.entity_id
_entity_poly.type
_entity_poly.pdbx_seq_one_letter_code
_entity_poly.pdbx_strand_id
1 'polypeptide(L)'
;MFRKRLTSILLASALVFTQTSPVMADTRDQIASARAEKSEAESDLAATSNLIDTMQSEQNELQSYLDDLNTQLTDLSASLEDLNSQITVKKTEIEITKASVERAKLEEQSQYNDMKTRIKYMYENGNADVFVSLLETKDITEFLTRAHNISEMTSYDRERLEDYKKAKEVVIKQETELEEEQQSLESLKGEQEATKAEVQNLADTTGAQIAEYTSKIGEEEMIASNLQAKIDEQEERLEALQERLEAEEEAEREEQRRAAEAAALAVQRAAEQAAAEAAAAQAQAEAEAAQAQAEAEAAQAQAQAEAAAQAAEEAAIAQAEAEAQAQAQAEAAAAEAEAAAAEAQAQAQAAAEAAAAEAAAAQAAAEQAAAQAAAEQAAAEAAAA
;
A
#
# COMPACT_ATOMS: atom_id res chain seq x y z
N MET A 1 34.99 1.60 -42.07
CA MET A 1 34.99 0.45 -41.13
C MET A 1 33.60 0.32 -40.51
N PHE A 2 32.72 -0.39 -41.22
CA PHE A 2 31.43 -0.83 -40.71
C PHE A 2 31.63 -2.01 -39.75
N ARG A 3 30.97 -1.99 -38.59
CA ARG A 3 30.09 -3.07 -38.06
C ARG A 3 29.99 -3.02 -36.53
N LYS A 4 28.77 -3.34 -36.06
CA LYS A 4 28.34 -3.74 -34.70
C LYS A 4 27.77 -2.67 -33.78
N ARG A 5 26.65 -2.05 -34.15
CA ARG A 5 25.58 -1.60 -33.21
C ARG A 5 24.25 -1.53 -33.96
N LEU A 6 23.60 -2.67 -34.25
CA LEU A 6 22.30 -2.67 -34.96
C LEU A 6 21.53 -4.01 -34.86
N THR A 7 21.57 -4.71 -33.71
CA THR A 7 20.84 -5.99 -33.52
C THR A 7 20.31 -6.19 -32.10
N SER A 8 19.57 -5.22 -31.53
CA SER A 8 18.77 -5.50 -30.32
C SER A 8 17.53 -4.62 -30.10
N ILE A 9 17.15 -3.78 -31.08
CA ILE A 9 15.95 -2.91 -30.95
C ILE A 9 14.89 -3.27 -32.03
N LEU A 10 15.04 -4.42 -32.70
CA LEU A 10 14.15 -4.89 -33.77
C LEU A 10 13.72 -6.35 -33.54
N LEU A 11 13.28 -6.63 -32.30
CA LEU A 11 12.55 -7.84 -31.92
C LEU A 11 11.41 -7.48 -30.95
N ALA A 12 10.76 -6.35 -31.21
CA ALA A 12 9.70 -5.77 -30.39
C ALA A 12 8.48 -5.47 -31.25
N SER A 13 7.92 -6.49 -31.93
CA SER A 13 6.57 -6.48 -32.53
C SER A 13 6.30 -7.75 -33.35
N ALA A 14 5.78 -8.81 -32.72
CA ALA A 14 4.78 -9.74 -33.28
C ALA A 14 4.61 -11.01 -32.41
N LEU A 15 3.35 -11.30 -32.05
CA LEU A 15 2.84 -12.49 -31.35
C LEU A 15 3.31 -12.63 -29.89
N VAL A 16 2.44 -12.67 -28.88
CA VAL A 16 1.30 -13.58 -28.74
C VAL A 16 0.18 -12.91 -27.92
N PHE A 17 -1.02 -13.01 -28.48
CA PHE A 17 -2.30 -12.81 -27.82
C PHE A 17 -2.55 -14.03 -26.91
N THR A 18 -2.34 -13.89 -25.60
CA THR A 18 -2.77 -14.86 -24.59
C THR A 18 -3.42 -14.13 -23.43
N GLN A 19 -4.64 -14.55 -23.14
CA GLN A 19 -5.53 -14.21 -22.03
C GLN A 19 -4.81 -13.55 -20.85
N THR A 20 -5.10 -12.26 -20.64
CA THR A 20 -4.85 -11.59 -19.38
C THR A 20 -5.89 -12.09 -18.38
N SER A 21 -5.66 -13.25 -17.78
CA SER A 21 -6.12 -13.44 -16.41
C SER A 21 -5.45 -12.35 -15.58
N PRO A 22 -6.17 -11.59 -14.75
CA PRO A 22 -5.50 -10.75 -13.77
C PRO A 22 -4.68 -11.70 -12.90
N VAL A 23 -3.36 -11.62 -13.01
CA VAL A 23 -2.45 -12.12 -11.97
C VAL A 23 -2.70 -11.17 -10.80
N MET A 24 -3.73 -11.48 -10.01
CA MET A 24 -3.89 -10.94 -8.67
C MET A 24 -2.71 -11.50 -7.87
N ALA A 25 -1.58 -10.81 -7.90
CA ALA A 25 -0.73 -10.83 -6.71
C ALA A 25 -1.61 -10.32 -5.58
N ASP A 26 -1.72 -11.09 -4.49
CA ASP A 26 -2.56 -10.75 -3.35
C ASP A 26 -2.22 -9.30 -2.93
N THR A 27 -3.23 -8.44 -2.77
CA THR A 27 -3.04 -7.04 -2.37
C THR A 27 -2.20 -6.97 -1.08
N ARG A 28 -2.27 -7.99 -0.22
CA ARG A 28 -1.42 -8.14 0.97
C ARG A 28 0.05 -8.37 0.64
N ASP A 29 0.38 -9.15 -0.39
CA ASP A 29 1.75 -9.35 -0.84
C ASP A 29 2.34 -8.05 -1.41
N GLN A 30 1.54 -7.26 -2.13
CA GLN A 30 1.95 -5.95 -2.64
C GLN A 30 2.23 -4.97 -1.49
N ILE A 31 1.39 -4.97 -0.45
CA ILE A 31 1.61 -4.18 0.78
C ILE A 31 2.90 -4.63 1.48
N ALA A 32 3.14 -5.94 1.60
CA ALA A 32 4.34 -6.46 2.22
C ALA A 32 5.61 -6.05 1.45
N SER A 33 5.59 -6.14 0.11
CA SER A 33 6.69 -5.69 -0.76
C SER A 33 6.94 -4.20 -0.61
N ALA A 34 5.89 -3.37 -0.70
CA ALA A 34 6.04 -1.91 -0.58
C ALA A 34 6.54 -1.49 0.82
N ARG A 35 6.12 -2.18 1.89
CA ARG A 35 6.68 -1.96 3.25
C ARG A 35 8.16 -2.35 3.33
N ALA A 36 8.56 -3.45 2.69
CA ALA A 36 9.95 -3.88 2.67
C ALA A 36 10.82 -2.88 1.88
N GLU A 37 10.39 -2.48 0.69
CA GLU A 37 11.05 -1.46 -0.15
C GLU A 37 11.18 -0.12 0.60
N LYS A 38 10.12 0.32 1.30
CA LYS A 38 10.14 1.51 2.14
C LYS A 38 11.16 1.39 3.27
N SER A 39 11.13 0.29 4.01
CA SER A 39 12.04 0.06 5.14
C SER A 39 13.50 -0.03 4.70
N GLU A 40 13.77 -0.59 3.52
CA GLU A 40 15.11 -0.61 2.92
C GLU A 40 15.55 0.81 2.57
N ALA A 41 14.70 1.60 1.91
CA ALA A 41 14.99 3.00 1.59
C ALA A 41 15.22 3.88 2.82
N GLU A 42 14.46 3.67 3.92
CA GLU A 42 14.67 4.35 5.20
C GLU A 42 16.02 3.97 5.83
N SER A 43 16.40 2.69 5.77
CA SER A 43 17.69 2.21 6.26
C SER A 43 18.85 2.80 5.45
N ASP A 44 18.73 2.81 4.12
CA ASP A 44 19.72 3.39 3.21
C ASP A 44 19.84 4.91 3.44
N LEU A 45 18.71 5.61 3.62
CA LEU A 45 18.71 7.04 3.91
C LEU A 45 19.44 7.33 5.22
N ALA A 46 19.18 6.55 6.27
CA ALA A 46 19.90 6.70 7.54
C ALA A 46 21.40 6.43 7.40
N ALA A 47 21.79 5.41 6.62
CA ALA A 47 23.20 5.12 6.35
C ALA A 47 23.88 6.27 5.57
N THR A 48 23.23 6.80 4.52
CA THR A 48 23.71 7.95 3.75
C THR A 48 23.81 9.20 4.61
N SER A 49 22.82 9.51 5.46
CA SER A 49 22.91 10.65 6.38
C SER A 49 24.09 10.54 7.35
N ASN A 50 24.33 9.36 7.94
CA ASN A 50 25.49 9.16 8.81
C ASN A 50 26.83 9.29 8.05
N LEU A 51 26.86 8.85 6.78
CA LEU A 51 28.02 9.03 5.93
C LEU A 51 28.28 10.52 5.66
N ILE A 52 27.24 11.29 5.31
CA ILE A 52 27.33 12.75 5.12
C ILE A 52 27.88 13.41 6.38
N ASP A 53 27.33 13.11 7.55
CA ASP A 53 27.77 13.69 8.82
C ASP A 53 29.25 13.37 9.11
N THR A 54 29.68 12.14 8.83
CA THR A 54 31.08 11.72 8.98
C THR A 54 31.99 12.52 8.04
N MET A 55 31.59 12.65 6.77
CA MET A 55 32.34 13.39 5.76
C MET A 55 32.42 14.89 6.07
N GLN A 56 31.34 15.48 6.61
CA GLN A 56 31.33 16.86 7.08
C GLN A 56 32.27 17.06 8.27
N SER A 57 32.32 16.11 9.20
CA SER A 57 33.27 16.15 10.32
C SER A 57 34.72 16.12 9.82
N GLU A 58 35.07 15.17 8.93
CA GLU A 58 36.40 15.08 8.33
C GLU A 58 36.76 16.36 7.55
N GLN A 59 35.80 16.93 6.80
CA GLN A 59 35.99 18.19 6.10
C GLN A 59 36.31 19.34 7.07
N ASN A 60 35.60 19.44 8.20
CA ASN A 60 35.84 20.48 9.20
C ASN A 60 37.20 20.34 9.89
N GLU A 61 37.67 19.11 10.10
CA GLU A 61 39.02 18.84 10.59
C GLU A 61 40.08 19.31 9.59
N LEU A 62 39.89 19.01 8.30
CA LEU A 62 40.77 19.49 7.23
C LEU A 62 40.75 21.02 7.12
N GLN A 63 39.57 21.65 7.28
CA GLN A 63 39.44 23.11 7.29
C GLN A 63 40.26 23.73 8.44
N SER A 64 40.16 23.15 9.63
CA SER A 64 40.93 23.60 10.81
C SER A 64 42.44 23.40 10.62
N TYR A 65 42.83 22.28 10.00
CA TYR A 65 44.23 22.02 9.67
C TYR A 65 44.76 23.01 8.61
N LEU A 66 43.96 23.34 7.60
CA LEU A 66 44.30 24.35 6.60
C LEU A 66 44.49 25.73 7.23
N ASP A 67 43.66 26.12 8.20
CA ASP A 67 43.80 27.38 8.92
C ASP A 67 45.11 27.44 9.75
N ASP A 68 45.51 26.31 10.36
CA ASP A 68 46.80 26.20 11.04
C ASP A 68 47.97 26.33 10.06
N LEU A 69 47.92 25.64 8.92
CA LEU A 69 48.93 25.76 7.86
C LEU A 69 49.04 27.20 7.35
N ASN A 70 47.92 27.91 7.16
CA ASN A 70 47.90 29.31 6.75
C ASN A 70 48.53 30.24 7.81
N THR A 71 48.33 29.93 9.09
CA THR A 71 48.98 30.64 10.20
C THR A 71 50.49 30.40 10.16
N GLN A 72 50.93 29.14 10.02
CA GLN A 72 52.34 28.79 9.88
C GLN A 72 52.99 29.48 8.67
N LEU A 73 52.30 29.58 7.53
CA LEU A 73 52.78 30.31 6.34
C LEU A 73 52.96 31.81 6.61
N THR A 74 52.07 32.40 7.41
CA THR A 74 52.16 33.81 7.82
C THR A 74 53.39 34.03 8.71
N ASP A 75 53.56 33.17 9.72
CA ASP A 75 54.70 33.23 10.64
C ASP A 75 56.04 33.00 9.92
N LEU A 76 56.12 32.01 9.03
CA LEU A 76 57.28 31.77 8.19
C LEU A 76 57.59 32.97 7.28
N SER A 77 56.56 33.62 6.74
CA SER A 77 56.76 34.81 5.91
C SER A 77 57.33 35.99 6.71
N ALA A 78 56.83 36.21 7.93
CA ALA A 78 57.35 37.24 8.82
C ALA A 78 58.79 36.94 9.27
N SER A 79 59.08 35.69 9.61
CA SER A 79 60.44 35.25 9.96
C SER A 79 61.41 35.41 8.79
N LEU A 80 61.00 35.09 7.56
CA LEU A 80 61.80 35.32 6.36
C LEU A 80 62.05 36.82 6.10
N GLU A 81 61.07 37.68 6.36
CA GLU A 81 61.25 39.14 6.25
C GLU A 81 62.29 39.65 7.26
N ASP A 82 62.21 39.19 8.53
CA ASP A 82 63.17 39.51 9.57
C ASP A 82 64.58 39.03 9.22
N LEU A 83 64.73 37.77 8.76
CA LEU A 83 66.01 37.23 8.31
C LEU A 83 66.59 38.04 7.15
N ASN A 84 65.78 38.44 6.17
CA ASN A 84 66.24 39.30 5.07
C ASN A 84 66.75 40.65 5.59
N SER A 85 66.05 41.26 6.56
CA SER A 85 66.47 42.51 7.20
C SER A 85 67.82 42.34 7.92
N GLN A 86 67.97 41.28 8.72
CA GLN A 86 69.23 40.96 9.42
C GLN A 86 70.38 40.75 8.42
N ILE A 87 70.15 40.02 7.33
CA ILE A 87 71.15 39.81 6.27
C ILE A 87 71.55 41.14 5.63
N THR A 88 70.61 42.05 5.35
CA THR A 88 70.91 43.38 4.80
C THR A 88 71.75 44.23 5.77
N VAL A 89 71.43 44.20 7.07
CA VAL A 89 72.23 44.87 8.11
C VAL A 89 73.65 44.30 8.14
N LYS A 90 73.80 42.97 8.19
CA LYS A 90 75.11 42.31 8.19
C LYS A 90 75.94 42.62 6.94
N LYS A 91 75.33 42.61 5.76
CA LYS A 91 76.00 43.05 4.51
C LYS A 91 76.54 44.47 4.62
N THR A 92 75.78 45.37 5.23
CA THR A 92 76.21 46.76 5.44
C THR A 92 77.37 46.85 6.45
N GLU A 93 77.28 46.11 7.56
CA GLU A 93 78.36 46.03 8.57
C GLU A 93 79.66 45.49 7.96
N ILE A 94 79.58 44.47 7.12
CA ILE A 94 80.73 43.89 6.40
C ILE A 94 81.38 44.93 5.49
N GLU A 95 80.61 45.67 4.68
CA GLU A 95 81.16 46.70 3.79
C GLU A 95 81.84 47.84 4.56
N ILE A 96 81.26 48.29 5.68
CA ILE A 96 81.87 49.30 6.57
C ILE A 96 83.17 48.77 7.18
N THR A 97 83.18 47.51 7.60
CA THR A 97 84.35 46.84 8.20
C THR A 97 85.46 46.68 7.16
N LYS A 98 85.15 46.23 5.93
CA LYS A 98 86.06 46.16 4.78
C LYS A 98 86.72 47.50 4.46
N ALA A 99 85.94 48.57 4.41
CA ALA A 99 86.47 49.92 4.20
C ALA A 99 87.41 50.35 5.35
N SER A 100 87.11 49.93 6.58
CA SER A 100 87.95 50.21 7.76
C SER A 100 89.25 49.40 7.75
N VAL A 101 89.23 48.13 7.32
CA VAL A 101 90.44 47.33 7.09
C VAL A 101 91.34 47.99 6.06
N GLU A 102 90.78 48.45 4.94
CA GLU A 102 91.57 49.05 3.87
C GLU A 102 92.22 50.37 4.31
N ARG A 103 91.46 51.21 5.02
CA ARG A 103 92.01 52.43 5.63
C ARG A 103 93.11 52.11 6.65
N ALA A 104 92.91 51.12 7.52
CA ALA A 104 93.93 50.70 8.48
C ALA A 104 95.21 50.19 7.79
N LYS A 105 95.10 49.47 6.67
CA LYS A 105 96.25 49.05 5.85
C LYS A 105 97.01 50.25 5.26
N LEU A 106 96.29 51.24 4.74
CA LEU A 106 96.91 52.46 4.19
C LEU A 106 97.61 53.28 5.29
N GLU A 107 96.99 53.44 6.46
CA GLU A 107 97.59 54.11 7.60
C GLU A 107 98.82 53.36 8.13
N GLU A 108 98.75 52.03 8.27
CA GLU A 108 99.89 51.17 8.64
C GLU A 108 101.06 51.38 7.68
N GLN A 109 100.79 51.38 6.37
CA GLN A 109 101.81 51.53 5.33
C GLN A 109 102.41 52.93 5.31
N SER A 110 101.61 53.98 5.51
CA SER A 110 102.10 55.36 5.63
C SER A 110 103.05 55.48 6.82
N GLN A 111 102.63 55.00 7.99
CA GLN A 111 103.43 55.06 9.22
C GLN A 111 104.73 54.26 9.10
N TYR A 112 104.69 53.10 8.45
CA TYR A 112 105.89 52.33 8.16
C TYR A 112 106.88 53.10 7.27
N ASN A 113 106.37 53.79 6.23
CA ASN A 113 107.20 54.60 5.34
C ASN A 113 107.76 55.84 6.02
N ASP A 114 107.00 56.49 6.89
CA ASP A 114 107.43 57.63 7.69
C ASP A 114 108.53 57.20 8.68
N MET A 115 108.33 56.09 9.39
CA MET A 115 109.34 55.48 10.26
C MET A 115 110.62 55.15 9.47
N LYS A 116 110.50 54.52 8.30
CA LYS A 116 111.63 54.21 7.43
C LYS A 116 112.38 55.46 6.99
N THR A 117 111.65 56.51 6.58
CA THR A 117 112.24 57.80 6.18
C THR A 117 112.97 58.45 7.33
N ARG A 118 112.41 58.40 8.54
CA ARG A 118 113.04 58.95 9.74
C ARG A 118 114.29 58.18 10.15
N ILE A 119 114.25 56.84 10.13
CA ILE A 119 115.42 55.99 10.37
C ILE A 119 116.51 56.27 9.33
N LYS A 120 116.13 56.38 8.05
CA LYS A 120 117.03 56.71 6.95
C LYS A 120 117.67 58.09 7.16
N TYR A 121 116.89 59.12 7.48
CA TYR A 121 117.39 60.46 7.80
C TYR A 121 118.37 60.42 8.99
N MET A 122 118.02 59.71 10.07
CA MET A 122 118.91 59.54 11.22
C MET A 122 120.22 58.83 10.86
N TYR A 123 120.20 57.88 9.92
CA TYR A 123 121.40 57.15 9.49
C TYR A 123 122.25 57.96 8.52
N GLU A 124 121.63 58.56 7.50
CA GLU A 124 122.30 59.30 6.42
C GLU A 124 122.83 60.66 6.90
N ASN A 125 122.07 61.37 7.73
CA ASN A 125 122.48 62.66 8.29
C ASN A 125 123.09 62.56 9.70
N GLY A 126 123.14 61.37 10.32
CA GLY A 126 123.55 61.21 11.72
C GLY A 126 124.81 60.38 12.02
N ASN A 127 125.41 59.67 11.05
CA ASN A 127 126.60 58.86 11.35
C ASN A 127 127.92 59.63 11.52
N ALA A 128 128.03 60.86 10.99
CA ALA A 128 129.14 61.74 11.34
C ALA A 128 128.74 62.82 12.35
N ASP A 129 127.48 63.26 12.37
CA ASP A 129 127.07 64.49 13.05
C ASP A 129 126.19 64.26 14.29
N VAL A 130 125.46 63.14 14.45
CA VAL A 130 124.61 62.93 15.65
C VAL A 130 125.41 62.36 16.81
N PHE A 131 126.30 61.40 16.57
CA PHE A 131 127.23 60.92 17.61
C PHE A 131 128.24 62.01 17.98
N VAL A 132 128.72 62.80 17.02
CA VAL A 132 129.59 63.97 17.29
C VAL A 132 128.80 65.10 17.95
N SER A 133 127.59 65.45 17.50
CA SER A 133 126.71 66.45 18.15
C SER A 133 126.29 66.05 19.57
N LEU A 134 126.10 64.76 19.83
CA LEU A 134 125.88 64.23 21.18
C LEU A 134 127.16 64.42 22.03
N LEU A 135 128.35 64.15 21.49
CA LEU A 135 129.62 64.35 22.19
C LEU A 135 130.06 65.83 22.30
N GLU A 136 129.56 66.72 21.44
CA GLU A 136 129.81 68.18 21.41
C GLU A 136 128.81 69.00 22.24
N THR A 137 127.79 68.38 22.84
CA THR A 137 126.88 69.10 23.72
C THR A 137 127.64 69.74 24.89
N LYS A 138 127.28 70.97 25.26
CA LYS A 138 128.05 71.76 26.24
C LYS A 138 128.01 71.18 27.66
N ASP A 139 127.04 70.33 27.95
CA ASP A 139 126.88 69.64 29.22
C ASP A 139 126.20 68.26 29.08
N ILE A 140 126.35 67.42 30.12
CA ILE A 140 125.76 66.07 30.19
C ILE A 140 124.22 66.12 30.13
N THR A 141 123.60 67.21 30.55
CA THR A 141 122.14 67.35 30.55
C THR A 141 121.58 67.48 29.14
N GLU A 142 122.24 68.24 28.27
CA GLU A 142 121.88 68.40 26.86
C GLU A 142 122.13 67.11 26.06
N PHE A 143 123.22 66.37 26.34
CA PHE A 143 123.47 65.02 25.80
C PHE A 143 122.32 64.07 26.14
N LEU A 144 121.98 63.97 27.43
CA LEU A 144 120.94 63.06 27.91
C LEU A 144 119.57 63.42 27.34
N THR A 145 119.25 64.71 27.23
CA THR A 145 117.98 65.18 26.65
C THR A 145 117.85 64.77 25.18
N ARG A 146 118.92 64.90 24.40
CA ARG A 146 118.91 64.59 22.96
C ARG A 146 118.87 63.08 22.70
N ALA A 147 119.64 62.30 23.45
CA ALA A 147 119.59 60.84 23.42
C ALA A 147 118.23 60.30 23.86
N HIS A 148 117.65 60.89 24.92
CA HIS A 148 116.32 60.54 25.40
C HIS A 148 115.23 60.84 24.34
N ASN A 149 115.24 62.02 23.72
CA ASN A 149 114.26 62.39 22.69
C ASN A 149 114.31 61.49 21.46
N ILE A 150 115.50 61.08 21.01
CA ILE A 150 115.65 60.13 19.89
C ILE A 150 115.08 58.76 20.25
N SER A 151 115.38 58.29 21.47
CA SER A 151 114.88 57.01 21.99
C SER A 151 113.36 57.03 22.12
N GLU A 152 112.79 58.07 22.73
CA GLU A 152 111.33 58.25 22.88
C GLU A 152 110.64 58.25 21.51
N MET A 153 111.20 58.98 20.55
CA MET A 153 110.62 59.09 19.22
C MET A 153 110.62 57.75 18.46
N THR A 154 111.68 56.94 18.56
CA THR A 154 111.72 55.61 17.91
C THR A 154 110.92 54.56 18.69
N SER A 155 110.81 54.67 20.01
CA SER A 155 109.84 53.90 20.80
C SER A 155 108.40 54.20 20.39
N TYR A 156 108.04 55.48 20.25
CA TYR A 156 106.71 55.92 19.83
C TYR A 156 106.31 55.35 18.47
N ASP A 157 107.17 55.40 17.45
CA ASP A 157 106.84 54.82 16.14
C ASP A 157 106.64 53.32 16.19
N ARG A 158 107.48 52.60 16.95
CA ARG A 158 107.34 51.16 17.10
C ARG A 158 106.04 50.81 17.80
N GLU A 159 105.68 51.55 18.84
CA GLU A 159 104.41 51.41 19.54
C GLU A 159 103.24 51.68 18.60
N ARG A 160 103.27 52.80 17.86
CA ARG A 160 102.23 53.12 16.86
C ARG A 160 102.08 52.06 15.79
N LEU A 161 103.17 51.56 15.21
CA LEU A 161 103.11 50.50 14.21
C LEU A 161 102.51 49.21 14.80
N GLU A 162 102.86 48.88 16.05
CA GLU A 162 102.31 47.73 16.76
C GLU A 162 100.80 47.90 17.02
N ASP A 163 100.36 49.09 17.40
CA ASP A 163 98.94 49.39 17.60
C ASP A 163 98.14 49.34 16.29
N TYR A 164 98.73 49.78 15.17
CA TYR A 164 98.14 49.62 13.85
C TYR A 164 97.98 48.16 13.44
N LYS A 165 99.00 47.33 13.68
CA LYS A 165 98.92 45.89 13.42
C LYS A 165 97.82 45.24 14.24
N LYS A 166 97.74 45.55 15.55
CA LYS A 166 96.68 45.04 16.42
C LYS A 166 95.30 45.50 15.98
N ALA A 167 95.14 46.79 15.65
CA ALA A 167 93.87 47.32 15.16
C ALA A 167 93.44 46.60 13.88
N LYS A 168 94.36 46.40 12.93
CA LYS A 168 94.11 45.64 11.70
C LYS A 168 93.71 44.19 11.98
N GLU A 169 94.40 43.49 12.88
CA GLU A 169 94.05 42.12 13.27
C GLU A 169 92.64 42.06 13.89
N VAL A 170 92.27 43.02 14.75
CA VAL A 170 90.92 43.12 15.33
C VAL A 170 89.87 43.33 14.24
N VAL A 171 90.09 44.24 13.30
CA VAL A 171 89.10 44.52 12.24
C VAL A 171 88.99 43.34 11.27
N ILE A 172 90.10 42.67 10.91
CA ILE A 172 90.06 41.43 10.09
C ILE A 172 89.26 40.34 10.81
N LYS A 173 89.48 40.18 12.13
CA LYS A 173 88.72 39.20 12.92
C LYS A 173 87.23 39.52 12.93
N GLN A 174 86.87 40.79 13.13
CA GLN A 174 85.48 41.26 13.06
C GLN A 174 84.86 41.04 11.68
N GLU A 175 85.61 41.28 10.59
CA GLU A 175 85.16 41.01 9.23
C GLU A 175 84.82 39.52 9.04
N THR A 176 85.72 38.63 9.47
CA THR A 176 85.49 37.18 9.39
C THR A 176 84.30 36.73 10.23
N GLU A 177 84.17 37.21 11.47
CA GLU A 177 83.02 36.90 12.33
C GLU A 177 81.70 37.36 11.68
N LEU A 178 81.67 38.54 11.06
CA LEU A 178 80.48 39.03 10.34
C LEU A 178 80.16 38.21 9.08
N GLU A 179 81.17 37.79 8.32
CA GLU A 179 80.97 36.95 7.13
C GLU A 179 80.43 35.55 7.52
N GLU A 180 80.92 34.96 8.61
CA GLU A 180 80.40 33.70 9.15
C GLU A 180 78.94 33.84 9.63
N GLU A 181 78.62 34.92 10.36
CA GLU A 181 77.25 35.23 10.77
C GLU A 181 76.31 35.42 9.57
N GLN A 182 76.75 36.15 8.52
CA GLN A 182 75.97 36.33 7.30
C GLN A 182 75.70 34.98 6.62
N GLN A 183 76.71 34.12 6.50
CA GLN A 183 76.54 32.81 5.88
C GLN A 183 75.57 31.93 6.67
N SER A 184 75.63 31.98 8.01
CA SER A 184 74.68 31.27 8.87
C SER A 184 73.24 31.75 8.65
N LEU A 185 73.03 33.08 8.55
CA LEU A 185 71.72 33.65 8.26
C LEU A 185 71.20 33.27 6.87
N GLU A 186 72.07 33.26 5.85
CA GLU A 186 71.69 32.84 4.50
C GLU A 186 71.32 31.35 4.44
N SER A 187 72.01 30.49 5.20
CA SER A 187 71.65 29.07 5.35
C SER A 187 70.28 28.91 6.01
N LEU A 188 70.06 29.59 7.14
CA LEU A 188 68.78 29.55 7.87
C LEU A 188 67.62 30.06 7.01
N LYS A 189 67.85 31.12 6.23
CA LYS A 189 66.88 31.62 5.25
C LYS A 189 66.52 30.53 4.22
N GLY A 190 67.51 29.86 3.65
CA GLY A 190 67.28 28.78 2.68
C GLY A 190 66.46 27.63 3.28
N GLU A 191 66.75 27.24 4.52
CA GLU A 191 65.96 26.24 5.25
C GLU A 191 64.51 26.70 5.43
N GLN A 192 64.27 27.94 5.86
CA GLN A 192 62.91 28.46 6.03
C GLN A 192 62.15 28.63 4.71
N GLU A 193 62.81 28.98 3.61
CA GLU A 193 62.20 29.02 2.28
C GLU A 193 61.76 27.62 1.84
N ALA A 194 62.57 26.59 2.11
CA ALA A 194 62.21 25.20 1.83
C ALA A 194 61.02 24.74 2.69
N THR A 195 61.04 25.02 4.00
CA THR A 195 59.91 24.73 4.89
C THR A 195 58.63 25.44 4.44
N LYS A 196 58.72 26.72 4.07
CA LYS A 196 57.57 27.47 3.55
C LYS A 196 56.98 26.83 2.29
N ALA A 197 57.83 26.37 1.37
CA ALA A 197 57.37 25.67 0.18
C ALA A 197 56.69 24.33 0.51
N GLU A 198 57.19 23.58 1.49
CA GLU A 198 56.57 22.34 1.96
C GLU A 198 55.20 22.60 2.58
N VAL A 199 55.10 23.57 3.49
CA VAL A 199 53.83 23.96 4.14
C VAL A 199 52.83 24.46 3.09
N GLN A 200 53.27 25.21 2.08
CA GLN A 200 52.39 25.65 0.99
C GLN A 200 51.82 24.46 0.19
N ASN A 201 52.65 23.47 -0.14
CA ASN A 201 52.19 22.27 -0.83
C ASN A 201 51.18 21.47 0.02
N LEU A 202 51.40 21.40 1.34
CA LEU A 202 50.45 20.78 2.26
C LEU A 202 49.13 21.57 2.30
N ALA A 203 49.18 22.89 2.31
CA ALA A 203 47.98 23.74 2.29
C ALA A 203 47.19 23.55 0.99
N ASP A 204 47.87 23.54 -0.16
CA ASP A 204 47.24 23.33 -1.47
C ASP A 204 46.61 21.94 -1.58
N THR A 205 47.30 20.91 -1.08
CA THR A 205 46.79 19.52 -1.06
C THR A 205 45.57 19.41 -0.15
N THR A 206 45.64 20.00 1.04
CA THR A 206 44.51 20.02 2.00
C THR A 206 43.31 20.75 1.41
N GLY A 207 43.53 21.89 0.74
CA GLY A 207 42.48 22.62 0.02
C GLY A 207 41.83 21.79 -1.09
N ALA A 208 42.62 21.02 -1.84
CA ALA A 208 42.08 20.10 -2.85
C ALA A 208 41.24 18.96 -2.23
N GLN A 209 41.67 18.41 -1.10
CA GLN A 209 40.89 17.39 -0.36
C GLN A 209 39.56 17.96 0.13
N ILE A 210 39.54 19.18 0.70
CA ILE A 210 38.30 19.84 1.13
C ILE A 210 37.31 20.00 -0.04
N ALA A 211 37.81 20.38 -1.23
CA ALA A 211 37.00 20.49 -2.44
C ALA A 211 36.43 19.13 -2.89
N GLU A 212 37.24 18.06 -2.80
CA GLU A 212 36.79 16.70 -3.08
C GLU A 212 35.68 16.25 -2.12
N TYR A 213 35.84 16.49 -0.81
CA TYR A 213 34.79 16.21 0.18
C TYR A 213 33.52 17.01 -0.09
N THR A 214 33.63 18.29 -0.47
CA THR A 214 32.48 19.12 -0.85
C THR A 214 31.70 18.50 -2.00
N SER A 215 32.40 18.01 -3.04
CA SER A 215 31.77 17.34 -4.18
C SER A 215 31.06 16.06 -3.76
N LYS A 216 31.73 15.20 -2.98
CA LYS A 216 31.17 13.92 -2.54
C LYS A 216 29.97 14.09 -1.61
N ILE A 217 30.04 15.06 -0.69
CA ILE A 217 28.89 15.42 0.17
C ILE A 217 27.70 15.82 -0.70
N GLY A 218 27.90 16.66 -1.72
CA GLY A 218 26.83 17.02 -2.65
C GLY A 218 26.26 15.83 -3.44
N GLU A 219 27.08 14.84 -3.81
CA GLU A 219 26.61 13.60 -4.43
C GLU A 219 25.75 12.77 -3.48
N GLU A 220 26.20 12.59 -2.23
CA GLU A 220 25.45 11.86 -1.20
C GLU A 220 24.15 12.59 -0.80
N GLU A 221 24.15 13.92 -0.76
CA GLU A 221 22.93 14.72 -0.54
C GLU A 221 21.89 14.49 -1.65
N MET A 222 22.32 14.36 -2.90
CA MET A 222 21.43 13.97 -4.00
C MET A 222 20.90 12.55 -3.84
N ILE A 223 21.74 11.60 -3.37
CA ILE A 223 21.31 10.22 -3.09
C ILE A 223 20.26 10.22 -1.97
N ALA A 224 20.50 10.93 -0.87
CA ALA A 224 19.57 11.08 0.24
C ALA A 224 18.24 11.68 -0.23
N SER A 225 18.26 12.73 -1.06
CA SER A 225 17.05 13.32 -1.63
C SER A 225 16.27 12.34 -2.51
N ASN A 226 16.94 11.50 -3.30
CA ASN A 226 16.28 10.48 -4.12
C ASN A 226 15.69 9.35 -3.26
N LEU A 227 16.36 8.95 -2.17
CA LEU A 227 15.84 7.98 -1.22
C LEU A 227 14.60 8.51 -0.49
N GLN A 228 14.61 9.78 -0.09
CA GLN A 228 13.44 10.43 0.48
C GLN A 228 12.25 10.42 -0.49
N ALA A 229 12.47 10.79 -1.75
CA ALA A 229 11.41 10.74 -2.76
C ALA A 229 10.85 9.32 -2.98
N LYS A 230 11.71 8.28 -2.91
CA LYS A 230 11.25 6.88 -2.96
C LYS A 230 10.43 6.49 -1.73
N ILE A 231 10.80 6.96 -0.55
CA ILE A 231 10.03 6.72 0.69
C ILE A 231 8.64 7.31 0.52
N ASP A 232 8.54 8.56 0.09
CA ASP A 232 7.27 9.25 -0.14
C ASP A 232 6.42 8.52 -1.19
N GLU A 233 7.02 8.06 -2.30
CA GLU A 233 6.33 7.26 -3.33
C GLU A 233 5.78 5.94 -2.76
N GLN A 234 6.55 5.24 -1.93
CA GLN A 234 6.09 3.99 -1.30
C GLN A 234 5.01 4.25 -0.24
N GLU A 235 5.03 5.39 0.45
CA GLU A 235 3.96 5.78 1.37
C GLU A 235 2.63 5.98 0.63
N GLU A 236 2.63 6.76 -0.45
CA GLU A 236 1.44 6.96 -1.29
C GLU A 236 0.92 5.63 -1.87
N ARG A 237 1.84 4.77 -2.34
CA ARG A 237 1.49 3.44 -2.84
C ARG A 237 0.88 2.56 -1.75
N LEU A 238 1.41 2.62 -0.52
CA LEU A 238 0.90 1.84 0.61
C LEU A 238 -0.51 2.30 1.01
N GLU A 239 -0.79 3.59 1.00
CA GLU A 239 -2.12 4.14 1.26
C GLU A 239 -3.12 3.63 0.21
N ALA A 240 -2.80 3.75 -1.08
CA ALA A 240 -3.66 3.27 -2.17
C ALA A 240 -3.91 1.73 -2.11
N LEU A 241 -2.89 0.96 -1.73
CA LEU A 241 -3.04 -0.50 -1.57
C LEU A 241 -3.89 -0.87 -0.35
N GLN A 242 -3.81 -0.10 0.75
CA GLN A 242 -4.64 -0.31 1.94
C GLN A 242 -6.10 -0.04 1.63
N GLU A 243 -6.41 1.07 0.95
CA GLU A 243 -7.78 1.36 0.49
C GLU A 243 -8.31 0.25 -0.42
N ARG A 244 -7.49 -0.25 -1.35
CA ARG A 244 -7.88 -1.35 -2.23
C ARG A 244 -8.18 -2.63 -1.44
N LEU A 245 -7.34 -2.98 -0.47
CA LEU A 245 -7.55 -4.16 0.37
C LEU A 245 -8.85 -4.05 1.18
N GLU A 246 -9.14 -2.89 1.76
CA GLU A 246 -10.38 -2.67 2.50
C GLU A 246 -11.62 -2.81 1.60
N ALA A 247 -11.57 -2.27 0.38
CA ALA A 247 -12.64 -2.40 -0.60
C ALA A 247 -12.83 -3.86 -1.07
N GLU A 248 -11.75 -4.60 -1.27
CA GLU A 248 -11.77 -6.04 -1.60
C GLU A 248 -12.42 -6.84 -0.46
N GLU A 249 -12.02 -6.61 0.79
CA GLU A 249 -12.60 -7.30 1.95
C GLU A 249 -14.08 -6.94 2.18
N GLU A 250 -14.49 -5.70 1.92
CA GLU A 250 -15.89 -5.29 2.01
C GLU A 250 -16.75 -5.95 0.92
N ALA A 251 -16.23 -6.02 -0.32
CA ALA A 251 -16.90 -6.70 -1.42
C ALA A 251 -17.08 -8.21 -1.13
N GLU A 252 -16.05 -8.88 -0.59
CA GLU A 252 -16.14 -10.28 -0.18
C GLU A 252 -17.16 -10.49 0.95
N ARG A 253 -17.19 -9.62 1.97
CA ARG A 253 -18.20 -9.69 3.05
C ARG A 253 -19.62 -9.52 2.50
N GLU A 254 -19.81 -8.61 1.55
CA GLU A 254 -21.10 -8.38 0.92
C GLU A 254 -21.54 -9.58 0.08
N GLU A 255 -20.63 -10.18 -0.68
CA GLU A 255 -20.91 -11.41 -1.43
C GLU A 255 -21.28 -12.57 -0.49
N GLN A 256 -20.52 -12.76 0.59
CA GLN A 256 -20.82 -13.77 1.61
C GLN A 256 -22.17 -13.53 2.27
N ARG A 257 -22.52 -12.26 2.57
CA ARG A 257 -23.83 -11.89 3.11
C ARG A 257 -24.96 -12.25 2.14
N ARG A 258 -24.82 -11.91 0.87
CA ARG A 258 -25.81 -12.25 -0.18
C ARG A 258 -25.93 -13.75 -0.37
N ALA A 259 -24.81 -14.49 -0.37
CA ALA A 259 -24.81 -15.93 -0.46
C ALA A 259 -25.51 -16.57 0.76
N ALA A 260 -25.25 -16.07 1.97
CA ALA A 260 -25.92 -16.52 3.18
C ALA A 260 -27.42 -16.21 3.19
N GLU A 261 -27.83 -15.02 2.73
CA GLU A 261 -29.24 -14.63 2.60
C GLU A 261 -29.95 -15.48 1.55
N ALA A 262 -29.33 -15.72 0.39
CA ALA A 262 -29.87 -16.59 -0.65
C ALA A 262 -30.00 -18.04 -0.16
N ALA A 263 -29.02 -18.54 0.59
CA ALA A 263 -29.09 -19.86 1.21
C ALA A 263 -30.20 -19.95 2.26
N ALA A 264 -30.38 -18.92 3.09
CA ALA A 264 -31.47 -18.86 4.07
C ALA A 264 -32.85 -18.84 3.40
N LEU A 265 -33.01 -18.05 2.32
CA LEU A 265 -34.24 -18.02 1.53
C LEU A 265 -34.52 -19.36 0.85
N ALA A 266 -33.49 -20.05 0.35
CA ALA A 266 -33.62 -21.39 -0.22
C ALA A 266 -34.08 -22.42 0.82
N VAL A 267 -33.53 -22.38 2.04
CA VAL A 267 -33.97 -23.22 3.17
C VAL A 267 -35.43 -22.92 3.53
N GLN A 268 -35.81 -21.65 3.60
CA GLN A 268 -37.20 -21.26 3.87
C GLN A 268 -38.15 -21.79 2.80
N ARG A 269 -37.83 -21.60 1.51
CA ARG A 269 -38.64 -22.11 0.40
C ARG A 269 -38.76 -23.63 0.42
N ALA A 270 -37.67 -24.34 0.73
CA ALA A 270 -37.70 -25.80 0.87
C ALA A 270 -38.61 -26.25 2.04
N ALA A 271 -38.58 -25.53 3.17
CA ALA A 271 -39.46 -25.79 4.30
C ALA A 271 -40.94 -25.51 3.96
N GLU A 272 -41.23 -24.41 3.25
CA GLU A 272 -42.58 -24.07 2.76
C GLU A 272 -43.10 -25.10 1.77
N GLN A 273 -42.25 -25.56 0.83
CA GLN A 273 -42.59 -26.63 -0.11
C GLN A 273 -42.87 -27.95 0.61
N ALA A 274 -42.02 -28.36 1.55
CA ALA A 274 -42.24 -29.57 2.35
C ALA A 274 -43.52 -29.48 3.19
N ALA A 275 -43.85 -28.31 3.75
CA ALA A 275 -45.10 -28.08 4.47
C ALA A 275 -46.33 -28.15 3.54
N ALA A 276 -46.23 -27.59 2.32
CA ALA A 276 -47.30 -27.67 1.32
C ALA A 276 -47.52 -29.11 0.82
N GLU A 277 -46.45 -29.87 0.59
CA GLU A 277 -46.52 -31.29 0.25
C GLU A 277 -47.16 -32.11 1.37
N ALA A 278 -46.78 -31.86 2.63
CA ALA A 278 -47.39 -32.51 3.79
C ALA A 278 -48.89 -32.17 3.91
N ALA A 279 -49.27 -30.91 3.69
CA ALA A 279 -50.67 -30.49 3.69
C ALA A 279 -51.48 -31.11 2.54
N ALA A 280 -50.89 -31.21 1.34
CA ALA A 280 -51.52 -31.88 0.20
C ALA A 280 -51.71 -33.38 0.44
N ALA A 281 -50.71 -34.05 1.03
CA ALA A 281 -50.81 -35.46 1.42
C ALA A 281 -51.90 -35.68 2.47
N GLN A 282 -52.02 -34.79 3.46
CA GLN A 282 -53.11 -34.84 4.44
C GLN A 282 -54.48 -34.64 3.79
N ALA A 283 -54.64 -33.65 2.91
CA ALA A 283 -55.90 -33.40 2.21
C ALA A 283 -56.31 -34.57 1.30
N GLN A 284 -55.35 -35.22 0.65
CA GLN A 284 -55.61 -36.44 -0.13
C GLN A 284 -56.07 -37.59 0.77
N ALA A 285 -55.41 -37.81 1.92
CA ALA A 285 -55.82 -38.85 2.87
C ALA A 285 -57.23 -38.59 3.43
N GLU A 286 -57.59 -37.32 3.69
CA GLU A 286 -58.94 -36.92 4.12
C GLU A 286 -59.98 -37.15 3.00
N ALA A 287 -59.65 -36.85 1.74
CA ALA A 287 -60.53 -37.09 0.59
C ALA A 287 -60.75 -38.58 0.33
N GLU A 288 -59.70 -39.40 0.42
CA GLU A 288 -59.79 -40.86 0.31
C GLU A 288 -60.66 -41.45 1.44
N ALA A 289 -60.51 -40.94 2.68
CA ALA A 289 -61.36 -41.33 3.79
C ALA A 289 -62.84 -40.94 3.57
N ALA A 290 -63.10 -39.73 3.05
CA ALA A 290 -64.45 -39.26 2.74
C ALA A 290 -65.09 -40.08 1.60
N GLN A 291 -64.33 -40.44 0.57
CA GLN A 291 -64.81 -41.30 -0.51
C GLN A 291 -65.14 -42.70 0.02
N ALA A 292 -64.28 -43.29 0.84
CA ALA A 292 -64.54 -44.60 1.46
C ALA A 292 -65.82 -44.58 2.32
N GLN A 293 -66.06 -43.46 3.03
CA GLN A 293 -67.31 -43.29 3.78
C GLN A 293 -68.54 -43.18 2.86
N ALA A 294 -68.45 -42.39 1.79
CA ALA A 294 -69.55 -42.25 0.83
C ALA A 294 -69.88 -43.57 0.11
N GLU A 295 -68.87 -44.37 -0.23
CA GLU A 295 -69.05 -45.71 -0.81
C GLU A 295 -69.73 -46.67 0.19
N ALA A 296 -69.38 -46.59 1.48
CA ALA A 296 -70.03 -47.37 2.53
C ALA A 296 -71.51 -46.97 2.71
N GLU A 297 -71.81 -45.66 2.70
CA GLU A 297 -73.19 -45.14 2.78
C GLU A 297 -74.03 -45.53 1.55
N ALA A 298 -73.45 -45.48 0.36
CA ALA A 298 -74.11 -45.90 -0.88
C ALA A 298 -74.42 -47.41 -0.88
N ALA A 299 -73.48 -48.24 -0.41
CA ALA A 299 -73.69 -49.69 -0.25
C ALA A 299 -74.82 -49.99 0.75
N GLN A 300 -74.91 -49.22 1.84
CA GLN A 300 -75.99 -49.36 2.82
C GLN A 300 -77.35 -48.93 2.23
N ALA A 301 -77.40 -47.85 1.45
CA ALA A 301 -78.61 -47.40 0.78
C ALA A 301 -79.11 -48.41 -0.28
N GLN A 302 -78.19 -49.02 -1.03
CA GLN A 302 -78.53 -50.07 -1.99
C GLN A 302 -79.11 -51.31 -1.29
N ALA A 303 -78.51 -51.75 -0.18
CA ALA A 303 -79.03 -52.86 0.62
C ALA A 303 -80.45 -52.59 1.16
N GLN A 304 -80.74 -51.34 1.56
CA GLN A 304 -82.08 -50.93 1.98
C GLN A 304 -83.08 -50.90 0.82
N ALA A 305 -82.67 -50.47 -0.37
CA ALA A 305 -83.51 -50.47 -1.56
C ALA A 305 -83.86 -51.89 -2.04
N GLU A 306 -82.90 -52.81 -2.00
CA GLU A 306 -83.15 -54.23 -2.32
C GLU A 306 -84.12 -54.88 -1.32
N ALA A 307 -83.98 -54.58 -0.02
CA ALA A 307 -84.93 -55.04 1.01
C ALA A 307 -86.34 -54.46 0.79
N ALA A 308 -86.46 -53.20 0.38
CA ALA A 308 -87.74 -52.57 0.08
C ALA A 308 -88.40 -53.16 -1.18
N ALA A 309 -87.61 -53.50 -2.21
CA ALA A 309 -88.10 -54.15 -3.43
C ALA A 309 -88.66 -55.55 -3.13
N GLN A 310 -87.97 -56.34 -2.30
CA GLN A 310 -88.46 -57.65 -1.86
C GLN A 310 -89.78 -57.54 -1.09
N ALA A 311 -89.90 -56.55 -0.19
CA ALA A 311 -91.15 -56.31 0.54
C ALA A 311 -92.31 -55.89 -0.38
N ALA A 312 -92.03 -55.12 -1.44
CA ALA A 312 -93.04 -54.72 -2.42
C ALA A 312 -93.52 -55.91 -3.28
N GLU A 313 -92.63 -56.83 -3.63
CA GLU A 313 -92.97 -58.06 -4.35
C GLU A 313 -93.87 -58.98 -3.51
N GLU A 314 -93.56 -59.14 -2.21
CA GLU A 314 -94.38 -59.88 -1.26
C GLU A 314 -95.79 -59.27 -1.11
N ALA A 315 -95.89 -57.94 -1.08
CA ALA A 315 -97.18 -57.24 -1.03
C ALA A 315 -98.01 -57.41 -2.31
N ALA A 316 -97.37 -57.45 -3.49
CA ALA A 316 -98.05 -57.68 -4.76
C ALA A 316 -98.62 -59.10 -4.86
N ILE A 317 -97.91 -60.10 -4.35
CA ILE A 317 -98.40 -61.49 -4.28
C ILE A 317 -99.64 -61.57 -3.38
N ALA A 318 -99.60 -60.94 -2.19
CA ALA A 318 -100.75 -60.91 -1.28
C ALA A 318 -101.99 -60.23 -1.88
N GLN A 319 -101.81 -59.20 -2.71
CA GLN A 319 -102.91 -58.52 -3.39
C GLN A 319 -103.55 -59.40 -4.48
N ALA A 320 -102.76 -60.16 -5.23
CA ALA A 320 -103.26 -61.08 -6.26
C ALA A 320 -104.09 -62.24 -5.66
N GLU A 321 -103.72 -62.73 -4.47
CA GLU A 321 -104.51 -63.75 -3.75
C GLU A 321 -105.87 -63.22 -3.28
N ALA A 322 -105.92 -61.95 -2.86
CA ALA A 322 -107.17 -61.30 -2.43
C ALA A 322 -108.16 -61.11 -3.60
N GLU A 323 -107.66 -60.75 -4.79
CA GLU A 323 -108.50 -60.59 -5.99
C GLU A 323 -109.09 -61.94 -6.47
N ALA A 324 -108.31 -63.02 -6.39
CA ALA A 324 -108.78 -64.37 -6.71
C ALA A 324 -109.92 -64.85 -5.79
N GLN A 325 -109.86 -64.51 -4.50
CA GLN A 325 -110.93 -64.83 -3.54
C GLN A 325 -112.22 -64.04 -3.81
N ALA A 326 -112.11 -62.77 -4.21
CA ALA A 326 -113.27 -61.94 -4.55
C ALA A 326 -114.00 -62.47 -5.78
N GLN A 327 -113.27 -62.99 -6.76
CA GLN A 327 -113.85 -63.54 -7.99
C GLN A 327 -114.62 -64.85 -7.74
N ALA A 328 -114.12 -65.72 -6.86
CA ALA A 328 -114.82 -66.95 -6.46
C ALA A 328 -116.14 -66.68 -5.70
N GLN A 329 -116.22 -65.59 -4.94
CA GLN A 329 -117.46 -65.19 -4.24
C GLN A 329 -118.52 -64.64 -5.20
N ALA A 330 -118.10 -63.98 -6.29
CA ALA A 330 -119.02 -63.46 -7.31
C ALA A 330 -119.69 -64.57 -8.13
N GLU A 331 -118.97 -65.66 -8.43
CA GLU A 331 -119.54 -66.81 -9.15
C GLU A 331 -120.57 -67.59 -8.31
N ALA A 332 -120.38 -67.68 -6.99
CA ALA A 332 -121.34 -68.31 -6.09
C ALA A 332 -122.67 -67.53 -6.00
N ALA A 333 -122.61 -66.20 -6.01
CA ALA A 333 -123.80 -65.33 -5.96
C ALA A 333 -124.62 -65.37 -7.27
N ALA A 334 -123.98 -65.60 -8.41
CA ALA A 334 -124.65 -65.73 -9.70
C ALA A 334 -125.51 -67.01 -9.80
N ALA A 335 -125.07 -68.12 -9.19
CA ALA A 335 -125.80 -69.38 -9.18
C ALA A 335 -127.07 -69.35 -8.32
N GLU A 336 -127.08 -68.59 -7.21
CA GLU A 336 -128.28 -68.40 -6.38
C GLU A 336 -129.37 -67.57 -7.07
N ALA A 337 -128.97 -66.58 -7.88
CA ALA A 337 -129.91 -65.73 -8.61
C ALA A 337 -130.66 -66.48 -9.73
N GLU A 338 -130.02 -67.47 -10.37
CA GLU A 338 -130.62 -68.26 -11.43
C GLU A 338 -131.67 -69.26 -10.90
N ALA A 339 -131.46 -69.80 -9.68
CA ALA A 339 -132.42 -70.67 -9.02
C ALA A 339 -133.72 -69.93 -8.61
N ALA A 340 -133.61 -68.67 -8.16
CA ALA A 340 -134.76 -67.85 -7.77
C ALA A 340 -135.65 -67.42 -8.96
N ALA A 341 -135.06 -67.26 -10.16
CA ALA A 341 -135.79 -66.89 -11.37
C ALA A 341 -136.69 -68.03 -11.90
N ALA A 342 -136.26 -69.28 -11.75
CA ALA A 342 -137.03 -70.45 -12.20
C ALA A 342 -138.31 -70.68 -11.36
N GLU A 343 -138.28 -70.36 -10.07
CA GLU A 343 -139.42 -70.56 -9.16
C GLU A 343 -140.54 -69.53 -9.40
N ALA A 344 -140.19 -68.28 -9.75
CA ALA A 344 -141.15 -67.23 -10.07
C ALA A 344 -141.93 -67.50 -11.37
N GLN A 345 -141.30 -68.18 -12.34
CA GLN A 345 -141.92 -68.49 -13.63
C GLN A 345 -142.98 -69.61 -13.52
N ALA A 346 -142.79 -70.56 -12.62
CA ALA A 346 -143.75 -71.64 -12.35
C ALA A 346 -145.06 -71.13 -11.69
N GLN A 347 -144.97 -70.10 -10.83
CA GLN A 347 -146.14 -69.53 -10.15
C GLN A 347 -147.00 -68.66 -11.08
N ALA A 348 -146.41 -68.02 -12.09
CA ALA A 348 -147.15 -67.21 -13.06
C ALA A 348 -148.01 -68.03 -14.02
N GLN A 349 -147.61 -69.27 -14.32
CA GLN A 349 -148.33 -70.13 -15.27
C GLN A 349 -149.60 -70.75 -14.64
N ALA A 350 -149.56 -71.07 -13.34
CA ALA A 350 -150.71 -71.61 -12.60
C ALA A 350 -151.85 -70.59 -12.42
N ALA A 351 -151.54 -69.29 -12.37
CA ALA A 351 -152.55 -68.24 -12.24
C ALA A 351 -153.33 -67.98 -13.54
N ALA A 352 -152.73 -68.25 -14.71
CA ALA A 352 -153.34 -68.01 -16.01
C ALA A 352 -154.40 -69.06 -16.37
N GLU A 353 -154.24 -70.32 -15.94
CA GLU A 353 -155.21 -71.39 -16.21
C GLU A 353 -156.48 -71.28 -15.37
N ALA A 354 -156.40 -70.68 -14.16
CA ALA A 354 -157.56 -70.47 -13.29
C ALA A 354 -158.51 -69.38 -13.83
N ALA A 355 -157.99 -68.32 -14.46
CA ALA A 355 -158.78 -67.21 -14.99
C ALA A 355 -159.57 -67.58 -16.27
N ALA A 356 -159.08 -68.54 -17.05
CA ALA A 356 -159.74 -68.97 -18.28
C ALA A 356 -160.98 -69.86 -18.03
N ALA A 357 -161.01 -70.59 -16.92
CA ALA A 357 -162.13 -71.47 -16.56
C ALA A 357 -163.37 -70.71 -16.06
N GLU A 358 -163.18 -69.53 -15.44
CA GLU A 358 -164.26 -68.72 -14.88
C GLU A 358 -165.03 -67.92 -15.95
N ALA A 359 -164.35 -67.53 -17.04
CA ALA A 359 -164.95 -66.79 -18.16
C ALA A 359 -165.92 -67.64 -19.01
N ALA A 360 -165.67 -68.94 -19.16
CA ALA A 360 -166.51 -69.83 -19.97
C ALA A 360 -167.84 -70.19 -19.30
N ALA A 361 -167.88 -70.26 -17.96
CA ALA A 361 -169.11 -70.55 -17.20
C ALA A 361 -170.12 -69.39 -17.27
N ALA A 362 -169.65 -68.14 -17.41
CA ALA A 362 -170.52 -66.97 -17.53
C ALA A 362 -171.23 -66.88 -18.89
N GLN A 363 -170.62 -67.41 -19.96
CA GLN A 363 -171.19 -67.35 -21.31
C GLN A 363 -172.35 -68.35 -21.51
N ALA A 364 -172.31 -69.50 -20.83
CA ALA A 364 -173.38 -70.51 -20.86
C ALA A 364 -174.67 -70.05 -20.15
N ALA A 365 -174.59 -69.14 -19.18
CA ALA A 365 -175.76 -68.63 -18.45
C ALA A 365 -176.53 -67.54 -19.22
N ALA A 366 -175.86 -66.81 -20.12
CA ALA A 366 -176.46 -65.71 -20.88
C ALA A 366 -177.36 -66.21 -22.03
N GLU A 367 -177.02 -67.31 -22.69
CA GLU A 367 -177.84 -67.84 -23.80
C GLU A 367 -179.14 -68.50 -23.32
N GLN A 368 -179.17 -69.04 -22.09
CA GLN A 368 -180.37 -69.63 -21.52
C GLN A 368 -181.44 -68.59 -21.16
N ALA A 369 -181.03 -67.35 -20.84
CA ALA A 369 -181.92 -66.24 -20.55
C ALA A 369 -182.56 -65.64 -21.82
N ALA A 370 -181.83 -65.63 -22.94
CA ALA A 370 -182.35 -65.13 -24.22
C ALA A 370 -183.45 -66.03 -24.81
N ALA A 371 -183.38 -67.35 -24.56
CA ALA A 371 -184.39 -68.31 -24.99
C ALA A 371 -185.72 -68.17 -24.24
N GLN A 372 -185.73 -67.57 -23.03
CA GLN A 372 -186.93 -67.40 -22.21
C GLN A 372 -187.67 -66.10 -22.52
N ALA A 373 -186.95 -65.01 -22.84
CA ALA A 373 -187.56 -63.72 -23.17
C ALA A 373 -188.29 -63.73 -24.53
N ALA A 374 -187.81 -64.51 -25.51
CA ALA A 374 -188.47 -64.63 -26.81
C ALA A 374 -189.82 -65.40 -26.73
N ALA A 375 -189.98 -66.27 -25.74
CA ALA A 375 -191.23 -67.01 -25.51
C ALA A 375 -192.33 -66.14 -24.89
N GLU A 376 -191.97 -65.11 -24.10
CA GLU A 376 -192.94 -64.21 -23.45
C GLU A 376 -193.39 -63.04 -24.35
N GLN A 377 -192.59 -62.61 -25.33
CA GLN A 377 -192.90 -61.39 -26.09
C GLN A 377 -193.95 -61.55 -27.20
N ALA A 378 -194.16 -62.73 -27.78
CA ALA A 378 -195.10 -62.86 -28.91
C ALA A 378 -196.34 -63.73 -28.64
N ALA A 379 -196.40 -64.38 -27.46
CA ALA A 379 -197.68 -64.73 -26.85
C ALA A 379 -198.56 -63.47 -26.59
N ALA A 380 -197.95 -62.27 -26.58
CA ALA A 380 -198.65 -61.00 -26.43
C ALA A 380 -199.27 -60.44 -27.73
N GLU A 381 -198.78 -60.82 -28.92
CA GLU A 381 -199.39 -60.38 -30.20
C GLU A 381 -200.61 -61.23 -30.62
N ALA A 382 -200.87 -62.36 -29.95
CA ALA A 382 -202.10 -63.13 -30.13
C ALA A 382 -203.32 -62.57 -29.36
N ALA A 383 -203.15 -61.50 -28.57
CA ALA A 383 -204.19 -60.96 -27.68
C ALA A 383 -204.68 -59.53 -28.04
N ALA A 384 -204.14 -58.89 -29.08
CA ALA A 384 -204.59 -57.57 -29.52
C ALA A 384 -204.51 -57.40 -31.06
N ALA A 385 -205.64 -57.70 -31.73
CA ALA A 385 -206.01 -57.44 -33.14
C ALA A 385 -205.73 -58.54 -34.18
#